data_AF-A0A662KTK1-F1
#
_entry.id   AF-A0A662KTK1-F1
#
_cell.length_a   1.000
_cell.length_b   1.000
_cell.length_c   1.000
_cell.angle_alpha   90.00
_cell.angle_beta   90.00
_cell.angle_gamma   90.00
#
_symmetry.space_group_name_H-M   'P 1'
#
loop_
_entity.id
_entity.type
_entity.pdbx_description
1 polymer ?
#
loop_
_entity_poly.entity_id
_entity_poly.type
_entity_poly.pdbx_seq_one_letter_code
_entity_poly.pdbx_strand_id
1 'polypeptide(L)'
;MGEEEIEQRVPLPNRQSGEMMAIVEQHMGGGRLRIICEDGKTRLARIPGKIRKRKWIKTGDLLIIKPWDFQEEKADVVYRYTPTQVANLARRNLIPESLSGFL
;
A
#
# COMPACT_ATOMS: atom_id res chain seq x y z
N MET A 1 -14.90 29.40 -3.12
CA MET A 1 -14.43 28.12 -3.70
C MET A 1 -13.63 27.43 -2.59
N GLY A 2 -14.32 26.89 -1.59
CA GLY A 2 -13.70 26.35 -0.39
C GLY A 2 -13.30 24.91 -0.62
N GLU A 3 -12.01 24.66 -0.79
CA GLU A 3 -11.43 23.31 -0.83
C GLU A 3 -11.06 22.83 0.59
N GLU A 4 -11.90 23.14 1.58
CA GLU A 4 -11.60 22.89 3.01
C GLU A 4 -12.28 21.63 3.61
N GLU A 5 -13.07 20.86 2.86
CA GLU A 5 -13.93 19.85 3.51
C GLU A 5 -13.77 18.41 3.02
N ILE A 6 -12.53 17.99 2.73
CA ILE A 6 -12.24 16.57 2.93
C ILE A 6 -10.89 16.32 3.59
N GLU A 7 -10.87 16.48 4.92
CA GLU A 7 -10.27 15.48 5.80
C GLU A 7 -10.92 14.10 5.51
N GLN A 8 -10.75 13.54 4.30
CA GLN A 8 -11.07 12.14 4.07
C GLN A 8 -10.15 11.36 4.98
N ARG A 9 -10.72 10.71 5.99
CA ARG A 9 -10.04 9.71 6.82
C ARG A 9 -9.20 8.82 5.90
N VAL A 10 -7.90 9.09 5.85
CA VAL A 10 -6.97 8.29 5.04
C VAL A 10 -7.00 6.90 5.66
N PRO A 11 -7.37 5.85 4.92
CA PRO A 11 -7.49 4.51 5.48
C PRO A 11 -6.13 4.09 6.03
N LEU A 12 -6.09 3.63 7.28
CA LEU A 12 -4.90 3.07 7.89
C LEU A 12 -4.97 1.55 7.84
N PRO A 13 -3.83 0.85 7.77
CA PRO A 13 -3.81 -0.62 7.82
C PRO A 13 -4.40 -1.11 9.15
N ASN A 14 -5.34 -2.05 9.08
CA ASN A 14 -5.85 -2.73 10.26
C ASN A 14 -4.86 -3.80 10.74
N ARG A 15 -4.03 -3.43 11.72
CA ARG A 15 -3.04 -4.33 12.35
C ARG A 15 -3.65 -5.57 12.97
N GLN A 16 -4.86 -5.47 13.52
CA GLN A 16 -5.56 -6.62 14.13
C GLN A 16 -5.95 -7.67 13.08
N SER A 17 -6.17 -7.23 11.83
CA SER A 17 -6.46 -8.10 10.69
C SER A 17 -5.21 -8.56 9.94
N GLY A 18 -4.02 -8.23 10.44
CA GLY A 18 -2.73 -8.53 9.79
C GLY A 18 -2.41 -7.64 8.59
N GLU A 19 -3.07 -6.50 8.43
CA GLU A 19 -2.76 -5.56 7.35
C GLU A 19 -1.54 -4.71 7.69
N MET A 20 -0.80 -4.32 6.66
CA MET A 20 0.39 -3.48 6.78
C MET A 20 0.60 -2.62 5.54
N MET A 21 1.45 -1.61 5.66
CA MET A 21 1.90 -0.78 4.55
C MET A 21 2.99 -1.47 3.74
N ALA A 22 3.00 -1.22 2.44
CA ALA A 22 4.06 -1.66 1.56
C ALA A 22 4.21 -0.72 0.36
N ILE A 23 5.40 -0.73 -0.25
CA ILE A 23 5.71 0.02 -1.46
C ILE A 23 5.91 -0.95 -2.62
N VAL A 24 5.46 -0.54 -3.80
CA VAL A 24 5.68 -1.32 -5.03
C VAL A 24 7.11 -1.18 -5.50
N GLU A 25 7.86 -2.28 -5.48
CA GLU A 25 9.22 -2.36 -6.02
C GLU A 25 9.17 -2.59 -7.53
N GLN A 26 8.41 -3.60 -8.00
CA GLN A 26 8.35 -3.94 -9.41
C GLN A 26 7.04 -4.62 -9.81
N HIS A 27 6.63 -4.43 -11.07
CA HIS A 27 5.59 -5.25 -11.69
C HIS A 27 6.15 -6.62 -12.11
N MET A 28 5.47 -7.70 -11.73
CA MET A 28 5.86 -9.08 -12.06
C MET A 28 5.03 -9.68 -13.21
N GLY A 29 4.11 -8.90 -13.79
CA GLY A 29 3.15 -9.39 -14.79
C GLY A 29 2.02 -10.24 -14.17
N GLY A 30 1.02 -10.60 -14.97
CA GLY A 30 -0.09 -11.47 -14.53
C GLY A 30 -0.94 -10.93 -13.36
N GLY A 31 -0.89 -9.62 -13.09
CA GLY A 31 -1.57 -9.02 -11.93
C GLY A 31 -0.85 -9.25 -10.60
N ARG A 32 0.47 -9.48 -10.63
CA ARG A 32 1.33 -9.61 -9.45
C ARG A 32 2.34 -8.46 -9.39
N LEU A 33 2.69 -8.07 -8.16
CA LEU A 33 3.66 -7.04 -7.83
C LEU A 33 4.67 -7.60 -6.85
N ARG A 34 5.93 -7.20 -6.99
CA ARG A 34 6.93 -7.32 -5.94
C ARG A 34 6.81 -6.09 -5.06
N ILE A 35 6.63 -6.29 -3.76
CA ILE A 35 6.40 -5.22 -2.79
C ILE A 35 7.40 -5.31 -1.64
N ILE A 36 7.83 -4.16 -1.13
CA ILE A 36 8.63 -4.05 0.10
C ILE A 36 7.66 -3.67 1.21
N CYS A 37 7.53 -4.54 2.21
CA CYS A 37 6.64 -4.33 3.33
C CYS A 37 7.35 -3.58 4.46
N GLU A 38 6.56 -2.95 5.34
CA GLU A 38 7.09 -2.21 6.48
C GLU A 38 7.84 -3.05 7.53
N ASP A 39 7.64 -4.37 7.52
CA ASP A 39 8.39 -5.33 8.34
C ASP A 39 9.76 -5.67 7.75
N GLY A 40 10.15 -5.04 6.64
CA GLY A 40 11.43 -5.24 5.96
C GLY A 40 11.47 -6.45 5.03
N LYS A 41 10.37 -7.22 4.91
CA LYS A 41 10.30 -8.37 4.01
C LYS A 41 9.78 -7.96 2.63
N THR A 42 10.32 -8.59 1.59
CA THR A 42 9.77 -8.47 0.23
C THR A 42 8.75 -9.58 -0.02
N ARG A 43 7.58 -9.22 -0.55
CA ARG A 43 6.49 -10.17 -0.83
C ARG A 43 5.98 -10.07 -2.27
N LEU A 44 5.34 -11.14 -2.73
CA LEU A 44 4.58 -11.15 -3.97
C LEU A 44 3.11 -10.81 -3.68
N ALA A 45 2.73 -9.58 -4.02
CA ALA A 45 1.36 -9.12 -3.87
C ALA A 45 0.53 -9.42 -5.13
N ARG A 46 -0.65 -10.00 -4.92
CA ARG A 46 -1.68 -10.16 -5.94
C ARG A 46 -2.57 -8.92 -5.96
N ILE A 47 -2.89 -8.43 -7.15
CA ILE A 47 -3.84 -7.33 -7.35
C ILE A 47 -5.25 -7.93 -7.55
N PRO A 48 -6.18 -7.77 -6.60
CA PRO A 48 -7.55 -8.22 -6.79
C PRO A 48 -8.19 -7.52 -7.98
N GLY A 49 -9.05 -8.22 -8.73
CA GLY A 49 -9.70 -7.67 -9.93
C GLY A 49 -10.45 -6.35 -9.67
N LYS A 50 -11.02 -6.17 -8.47
CA LYS A 50 -11.68 -4.93 -8.03
C LYS A 50 -10.73 -3.72 -8.06
N ILE A 51 -9.47 -3.92 -7.64
CA ILE A 51 -8.45 -2.86 -7.66
C ILE A 51 -7.92 -2.66 -9.07
N ARG A 52 -7.59 -3.76 -9.77
CA ARG A 52 -7.06 -3.72 -11.14
C ARG A 52 -7.95 -2.92 -12.10
N LYS A 53 -9.27 -2.99 -11.93
CA LYS A 53 -10.25 -2.24 -12.75
C LYS A 53 -10.36 -0.75 -12.40
N ARG A 54 -10.02 -0.34 -11.17
CA ARG A 54 -10.29 1.01 -10.66
C ARG A 54 -9.05 1.88 -10.55
N LYS A 55 -7.90 1.29 -10.21
CA LYS A 55 -6.68 2.01 -9.85
C LYS A 55 -5.52 1.42 -10.61
N TRP A 56 -4.86 2.24 -11.42
CA TRP A 56 -3.58 1.89 -12.01
C TRP A 56 -2.50 1.94 -10.93
N ILE A 57 -1.80 0.84 -10.66
CA ILE A 57 -0.69 0.82 -9.71
C ILE A 57 0.61 1.02 -10.50
N LYS A 58 1.52 1.83 -9.99
CA LYS A 58 2.87 2.06 -10.53
C LYS A 58 3.92 1.66 -9.48
N THR A 59 5.15 1.42 -9.93
CA THR A 59 6.33 1.34 -9.04
C THR A 59 6.45 2.61 -8.21
N GLY A 60 6.77 2.48 -6.92
CA GLY A 60 6.83 3.56 -5.94
C GLY A 60 5.49 3.91 -5.27
N ASP A 61 4.36 3.34 -5.71
CA ASP A 61 3.08 3.57 -5.01
C ASP A 61 3.07 2.92 -3.62
N LEU A 62 2.56 3.67 -2.62
CA LEU A 62 2.26 3.14 -1.28
C LEU A 62 0.91 2.41 -1.28
N LEU A 63 0.89 1.22 -0.68
CA LEU A 63 -0.25 0.32 -0.62
C LEU A 63 -0.55 -0.13 0.81
N ILE A 64 -1.80 -0.53 1.05
CA ILE A 64 -2.16 -1.42 2.15
C ILE A 64 -2.23 -2.84 1.59
N ILE A 65 -1.56 -3.76 2.25
CA ILE A 65 -1.50 -5.17 1.86
C ILE A 65 -1.87 -6.06 3.04
N LYS A 66 -2.41 -7.24 2.73
CA LYS A 66 -2.69 -8.29 3.70
C LYS A 66 -1.92 -9.55 3.31
N PRO A 67 -0.90 -9.96 4.07
CA PRO A 67 -0.22 -11.23 3.86
C PRO A 67 -1.19 -12.41 4.03
N TRP A 68 -0.90 -13.53 3.36
CA TRP A 68 -1.69 -14.75 3.54
C TRP A 68 -1.28 -15.47 4.81
N ASP A 69 -2.26 -15.98 5.56
CA ASP A 69 -2.03 -16.67 6.84
C ASP A 69 -1.19 -17.95 6.69
N PHE A 70 -1.25 -18.60 5.53
CA PHE A 70 -0.56 -19.86 5.24
C PHE A 70 0.73 -19.70 4.42
N GLN A 71 0.94 -18.54 3.79
CA GLN A 71 2.12 -18.27 2.97
C GLN A 71 2.51 -16.80 3.09
N GLU A 72 3.37 -16.50 4.06
CA GLU A 72 3.80 -15.13 4.38
C GLU A 72 4.54 -14.42 3.23
N GLU A 73 5.09 -15.15 2.27
CA GLU A 73 5.72 -14.60 1.06
C GLU A 73 4.72 -13.95 0.09
N LYS A 74 3.43 -14.26 0.26
CA LYS A 74 2.34 -13.78 -0.60
C LYS A 74 1.42 -12.86 0.18
N ALA A 75 0.86 -11.89 -0.54
CA ALA A 75 -0.11 -10.95 -0.01
C ALA A 75 -1.16 -10.60 -1.05
N ASP A 76 -2.32 -10.08 -0.63
CA ASP A 76 -3.25 -9.39 -1.50
C ASP A 76 -3.17 -7.87 -1.26
N VAL A 77 -3.28 -7.10 -2.34
CA VAL A 77 -3.41 -5.63 -2.26
C VAL A 77 -4.82 -5.27 -1.81
N VAL A 78 -4.93 -4.56 -0.70
CA VAL A 78 -6.21 -4.10 -0.11
C VAL A 78 -6.54 -2.68 -0.58
N TYR A 79 -5.55 -1.79 -0.60
CA TYR A 79 -5.74 -0.39 -0.96
C TYR A 79 -4.50 0.21 -1.61
N ARG A 80 -4.69 1.23 -2.43
CA ARG A 80 -3.62 2.06 -3.00
C ARG A 80 -3.84 3.52 -2.60
N TYR A 81 -2.83 4.09 -1.94
CA TYR A 81 -2.81 5.50 -1.60
C TYR A 81 -2.58 6.37 -2.84
N THR A 82 -3.19 7.55 -2.85
CA THR A 82 -2.87 8.60 -3.83
C THR A 82 -1.66 9.41 -3.35
N PRO A 83 -0.95 10.12 -4.25
CA PRO A 83 0.17 10.98 -3.86
C PRO A 83 -0.20 11.99 -2.76
N THR A 84 -1.39 12.59 -2.83
CA THR A 84 -1.92 13.50 -1.81
C THR A 84 -2.10 12.81 -0.45
N GLN A 85 -2.58 11.56 -0.44
CA GLN A 85 -2.73 10.78 0.78
C GLN A 85 -1.36 10.41 1.37
N VAL A 86 -0.39 10.03 0.53
CA VAL A 86 0.99 9.77 0.97
C VAL A 86 1.60 11.01 1.60
N ALA A 87 1.47 12.19 0.97
CA ALA A 87 1.95 13.45 1.53
C ALA A 87 1.28 13.79 2.88
N ASN A 88 -0.01 13.50 3.03
CA ASN A 88 -0.72 13.67 4.30
C ASN A 88 -0.20 12.71 5.38
N LEU A 89 -0.02 11.42 5.05
CA LEU A 89 0.54 10.41 5.96
C LEU A 89 1.97 10.76 6.40
N ALA A 90 2.79 11.25 5.46
CA ALA A 90 4.16 11.69 5.73
C ALA A 90 4.20 12.88 6.69
N ARG A 91 3.36 13.91 6.47
CA ARG A 91 3.24 15.06 7.39
C ARG A 91 2.79 14.65 8.80
N ARG A 92 2.04 13.56 8.92
CA ARG A 92 1.56 13.00 10.19
C ARG A 92 2.51 11.98 10.80
N ASN A 93 3.66 11.71 10.17
CA ASN A 93 4.64 10.72 10.61
C ASN A 93 4.04 9.30 10.78
N LEU A 94 3.05 8.96 9.93
CA LEU A 94 2.35 7.66 9.96
C LEU A 94 2.92 6.64 8.96
N ILE A 95 3.93 7.04 8.19
CA ILE A 95 4.66 6.15 7.29
C ILE A 95 5.85 5.58 8.08
N PRO A 96 6.00 4.24 8.16
CA PRO A 96 7.15 3.62 8.81
C PRO A 96 8.47 4.09 8.18
N GLU A 97 9.49 4.33 9.01
CA GLU A 97 10.82 4.74 8.54
C GLU A 97 11.42 3.74 7.56
N SER A 98 11.13 2.44 7.75
CA SER A 98 11.49 1.34 6.86
C SER A 98 11.05 1.56 5.41
N LEU A 99 9.97 2.33 5.20
CA LEU A 99 9.39 2.62 3.89
C LEU A 99 9.73 4.03 3.38
N SER A 100 10.07 4.95 4.28
CA SER A 100 10.33 6.35 3.94
C SER A 100 11.44 6.52 2.90
N GLY A 101 12.49 5.68 2.95
CA GLY A 101 13.60 5.72 1.98
C GLY A 101 13.24 5.23 0.56
N PHE A 102 12.04 4.68 0.36
CA PHE A 102 11.58 4.14 -0.92
C PHE A 102 10.43 4.96 -1.54
N LEU A 103 10.03 6.08 -0.91
CA LEU A 103 9.00 7.00 -1.39
C LEU A 103 9.55 8.15 -2.23
#